data_AF-A0A060YBB8-F1
#
_entry.id   AF-A0A060YBB8-F1
#
_cell.length_a   1.000
_cell.length_b   1.000
_cell.length_c   1.000
_cell.angle_alpha   90.00
_cell.angle_beta   90.00
_cell.angle_gamma   90.00
#
_symmetry.space_group_name_H-M   'P 1'
#
loop_
_entity.id
_entity.type
_entity.pdbx_description
1 polymer ?
#
loop_
_entity_poly.entity_id
_entity_poly.type
_entity_poly.pdbx_seq_one_letter_code
_entity_poly.pdbx_strand_id
1 'polypeptide(L)'
;CGVNVYTDWHTALQEKVVPDHCCQNIYQDCGRNATNQFWTQGCYEKVEEWLDDNKHLLGTIAMCVLVIQLLGMAFSMTLYQQIHRSGKKYEA
;
A
#
# COMPACT_ATOMS: atom_id res chain seq x y z
N CYS A 1 1.98 -14.15 10.08
CA CYS A 1 2.56 -13.39 11.21
C CYS A 1 4.08 -13.41 11.07
N GLY A 2 4.75 -12.32 11.46
CA GLY A 2 6.20 -12.17 11.25
C GLY A 2 6.53 -11.75 9.83
N VAL A 3 7.80 -11.45 9.54
CA VAL A 3 8.23 -11.06 8.19
C VAL A 3 8.17 -12.28 7.28
N ASN A 4 8.88 -13.35 7.66
CA ASN A 4 8.94 -14.61 6.95
C ASN A 4 8.03 -15.66 7.62
N VAL A 5 7.99 -15.70 8.95
CA VAL A 5 7.24 -16.69 9.72
C VAL A 5 6.99 -16.20 11.14
N TYR A 6 6.01 -16.78 11.85
CA TYR A 6 5.66 -16.37 13.21
C TYR A 6 6.84 -16.45 14.20
N THR A 7 7.82 -17.34 13.97
CA THR A 7 9.00 -17.49 14.83
C THR A 7 9.97 -16.31 14.75
N ASP A 8 9.79 -15.38 13.81
CA ASP A 8 10.56 -14.12 13.79
C ASP A 8 10.39 -13.35 15.11
N TRP A 9 9.20 -13.42 15.71
CA TRP A 9 8.94 -12.84 17.02
C TRP A 9 9.69 -13.54 18.14
N HIS A 10 9.93 -14.84 18.03
CA HIS A 10 10.72 -15.55 19.05
C HIS A 10 12.15 -15.04 19.11
N THR A 11 12.72 -14.77 17.93
CA THR A 11 14.06 -14.18 17.81
C THR A 11 14.07 -12.73 18.30
N ALA A 12 13.06 -11.94 17.94
CA ALA A 12 12.97 -10.52 18.30
C ALA A 12 12.69 -10.28 19.79
N LEU A 13 11.83 -11.10 20.41
CA LEU A 13 11.42 -10.98 21.81
C LEU A 13 12.27 -11.84 22.76
N GLN A 14 13.12 -12.72 22.23
CA GLN A 14 13.91 -13.70 23.00
C GLN A 14 13.07 -14.62 23.90
N GLU A 15 11.80 -14.82 23.54
CA GLU A 15 10.83 -15.64 24.27
C GLU A 15 9.96 -16.39 23.25
N LYS A 16 9.46 -17.58 23.58
CA LYS A 16 8.59 -18.37 22.68
C LYS A 16 7.14 -17.83 22.67
N VAL A 17 6.98 -16.55 22.36
CA VAL A 17 5.71 -15.85 22.34
C VAL A 17 5.59 -15.00 21.07
N VAL A 18 4.36 -14.78 20.64
CA VAL A 18 4.03 -13.88 19.53
C VAL A 18 3.13 -12.74 20.05
N PRO A 19 3.01 -11.60 19.34
CA PRO A 19 1.97 -10.62 19.64
C PRO A 19 0.56 -11.21 19.44
N ASP A 20 -0.42 -10.77 20.22
CA ASP A 20 -1.80 -11.29 20.13
C ASP A 20 -2.44 -11.11 18.75
N HIS A 21 -2.03 -10.09 17.99
CA HIS A 21 -2.46 -9.87 16.60
C HIS A 21 -2.03 -10.98 15.63
N CYS A 22 -1.10 -11.85 16.03
CA CYS A 22 -0.69 -12.99 15.25
C CYS A 22 -1.61 -14.20 15.39
N CYS A 23 -2.52 -14.20 16.36
CA CYS A 23 -3.53 -15.23 16.54
C CYS A 23 -4.61 -15.11 15.48
N GLN A 24 -5.17 -16.24 15.06
CA GLN A 24 -6.34 -16.25 14.18
C GLN A 24 -7.59 -15.72 14.87
N ASN A 25 -7.74 -16.03 16.16
CA ASN A 25 -8.74 -15.41 17.04
C ASN A 25 -8.02 -14.48 18.01
N ILE A 26 -8.32 -13.18 17.92
CA ILE A 26 -7.65 -12.16 18.72
C ILE A 26 -8.38 -12.03 20.05
N TYR A 27 -7.67 -12.34 21.13
CA TYR A 27 -8.07 -12.11 22.51
C TYR A 27 -6.81 -11.88 23.36
N GLN A 28 -6.98 -11.31 24.55
CA GLN A 28 -5.86 -10.95 25.41
C GLN A 28 -5.00 -12.17 25.77
N ASP A 29 -3.68 -12.04 25.62
CA ASP A 29 -2.65 -13.04 25.93
C ASP A 29 -2.72 -14.34 25.10
N CYS A 30 -3.40 -14.32 23.94
CA CYS A 30 -3.44 -15.48 23.04
C CYS A 30 -2.04 -15.82 22.50
N GLY A 31 -1.15 -14.84 22.32
CA GLY A 31 0.19 -15.06 21.78
C GLY A 31 1.15 -15.77 22.74
N ARG A 32 0.77 -15.87 24.03
CA ARG A 32 1.55 -16.56 25.07
C ARG A 32 1.08 -17.98 25.34
N ASN A 33 -0.12 -18.34 24.90
CA ASN A 33 -0.70 -19.66 25.14
C ASN A 33 -0.45 -20.59 23.94
N ALA A 34 0.29 -21.68 24.16
CA ALA A 34 0.83 -22.58 23.13
C ALA A 34 -0.23 -23.41 22.37
N THR A 35 -1.50 -23.34 22.77
CA THR A 35 -2.61 -24.06 22.12
C THR A 35 -3.25 -23.28 20.96
N ASN A 36 -2.79 -22.05 20.69
CA ASN A 36 -3.45 -21.17 19.75
C ASN A 36 -3.06 -21.40 18.29
N GLN A 37 -4.05 -21.28 17.41
CA GLN A 37 -3.83 -21.22 15.97
C GLN A 37 -3.27 -19.83 15.61
N PHE A 38 -2.01 -19.79 15.20
CA PHE A 38 -1.33 -18.59 14.73
C PHE A 38 -1.34 -18.53 13.20
N TRP A 39 -1.20 -17.32 12.64
CA TRP A 39 -0.91 -17.13 11.22
C TRP A 39 0.52 -17.59 10.92
N THR A 40 0.68 -18.78 10.35
CA THR A 40 2.00 -19.36 10.03
C THR A 40 2.69 -18.64 8.88
N GLN A 41 1.93 -18.18 7.90
CA GLN A 41 2.48 -17.49 6.72
C GLN A 41 3.02 -16.11 7.07
N GLY A 42 4.21 -15.78 6.59
CA GLY A 42 4.84 -14.47 6.76
C GLY A 42 4.08 -13.34 6.08
N CYS A 43 4.25 -12.12 6.58
CA CYS A 43 3.69 -10.93 5.98
C CYS A 43 4.35 -10.62 4.63
N TYR A 44 5.64 -10.91 4.46
CA TYR A 44 6.35 -10.65 3.20
C TYR A 44 5.75 -11.47 2.06
N GLU A 45 5.66 -12.79 2.24
CA GLU A 45 5.06 -13.71 1.26
C GLU A 45 3.61 -13.32 0.96
N LYS A 46 2.81 -12.99 1.99
CA LYS A 46 1.42 -12.55 1.79
C LYS A 46 1.29 -11.26 0.98
N VAL A 47 2.20 -10.30 1.19
CA VAL A 47 2.20 -9.05 0.42
C VAL A 47 2.65 -9.31 -1.02
N GLU A 48 3.65 -10.16 -1.23
CA GLU A 48 4.12 -10.56 -2.55
C GLU A 48 3.01 -11.27 -3.35
N GLU A 49 2.32 -12.25 -2.76
CA GLU A 49 1.15 -12.91 -3.35
C GLU A 49 0.06 -11.89 -3.70
N TRP A 50 -0.28 -10.99 -2.76
CA TRP A 50 -1.30 -9.98 -3.01
C TRP A 50 -0.90 -9.03 -4.16
N LEU A 51 0.37 -8.64 -4.23
CA LEU A 51 0.87 -7.80 -5.32
C LEU A 51 0.81 -8.54 -6.65
N ASP A 52 1.19 -9.81 -6.70
CA ASP A 52 1.16 -10.58 -7.94
C ASP A 52 -0.27 -10.80 -8.45
N ASP A 53 -1.21 -11.09 -7.53
CA ASP A 53 -2.63 -11.25 -7.83
C ASP A 53 -3.29 -9.94 -8.32
N ASN A 54 -2.84 -8.79 -7.80
CA ASN A 54 -3.45 -7.48 -8.06
C ASN A 54 -2.64 -6.59 -9.02
N LYS A 55 -1.53 -7.06 -9.59
CA LYS A 55 -0.63 -6.24 -10.43
C LYS A 55 -1.33 -5.57 -11.62
N HIS A 56 -2.31 -6.25 -12.22
CA HIS A 56 -3.10 -5.68 -13.33
C HIS A 56 -3.96 -4.50 -12.84
N LEU A 57 -4.62 -4.65 -11.70
CA LEU A 57 -5.44 -3.59 -11.11
C LEU A 57 -4.58 -2.38 -10.72
N LEU A 58 -3.45 -2.61 -10.03
CA LEU A 58 -2.50 -1.54 -9.69
C LEU A 58 -1.98 -0.82 -10.94
N GLY A 59 -1.62 -1.58 -11.99
CA GLY A 59 -1.17 -1.03 -13.26
C GLY A 59 -2.21 -0.16 -13.94
N THR A 60 -3.48 -0.59 -13.95
CA THR A 60 -4.58 0.21 -14.50
C THR A 60 -4.81 1.51 -13.71
N ILE A 61 -4.83 1.44 -12.37
CA ILE A 61 -4.98 2.64 -11.53
C ILE A 61 -3.85 3.63 -11.79
N ALA A 62 -2.60 3.14 -11.84
CA ALA A 62 -1.44 3.97 -12.14
C ALA A 62 -1.55 4.63 -13.52
N MET A 63 -1.98 3.88 -14.54
CA MET A 63 -2.18 4.41 -15.90
C MET A 63 -3.26 5.50 -15.93
N CYS A 64 -4.40 5.29 -15.26
CA CYS A 64 -5.46 6.29 -15.18
C CYS A 64 -4.97 7.60 -14.55
N VAL A 65 -4.19 7.52 -13.46
CA VAL A 65 -3.57 8.69 -12.82
C VAL A 65 -2.64 9.41 -13.79
N LEU A 66 -1.81 8.68 -14.54
CA LEU A 66 -0.91 9.27 -15.54
C LEU A 66 -1.67 10.02 -16.64
N VAL A 67 -2.77 9.45 -17.15
CA VAL A 67 -3.59 10.10 -18.18
C VAL A 67 -4.22 11.39 -17.65
N ILE A 68 -4.80 11.34 -16.45
CA ILE A 68 -5.40 12.52 -15.80
C ILE A 68 -4.34 13.61 -15.62
N GLN A 69 -3.14 13.24 -15.20
CA GLN A 69 -2.03 14.17 -15.01
C GLN A 69 -1.61 14.85 -16.32
N LEU A 70 -1.49 14.10 -17.41
CA LEU A 70 -1.15 14.64 -18.73
C LEU A 70 -2.23 15.59 -19.26
N LEU A 71 -3.51 15.21 -19.11
CA LEU A 71 -4.62 16.08 -19.47
C LEU A 71 -4.62 17.38 -18.64
N GLY A 72 -4.35 17.28 -17.33
CA GLY A 72 -4.21 18.42 -16.44
C GLY A 72 -3.09 19.37 -16.87
N MET A 73 -1.93 18.85 -17.29
CA MET A 73 -0.84 19.66 -17.82
C MET A 73 -1.22 20.35 -19.15
N ALA A 74 -1.87 19.64 -20.07
CA ALA A 74 -2.31 20.18 -21.36
C ALA A 74 -3.34 21.30 -21.18
N PHE A 75 -4.31 21.12 -20.29
CA PHE A 75 -5.31 22.13 -19.98
C PHE A 75 -4.69 23.35 -19.29
N SER A 76 -3.77 23.15 -18.35
CA SER A 76 -3.05 24.25 -17.69
C SER A 76 -2.29 25.11 -18.69
N MET A 77 -1.57 24.50 -19.63
CA MET A 77 -0.86 25.22 -20.68
C MET A 77 -1.81 25.95 -21.64
N THR A 78 -2.92 25.31 -22.01
CA THR A 78 -3.94 25.92 -22.88
C THR A 78 -4.57 27.15 -22.23
N LEU A 79 -4.97 27.04 -20.95
CA LEU A 79 -5.53 28.12 -20.16
C LEU A 79 -4.52 29.27 -20.01
N TYR A 80 -3.26 28.97 -19.69
CA TYR A 80 -2.20 29.97 -19.60
C TYR A 80 -2.03 30.75 -20.91
N GLN A 81 -1.97 30.05 -22.05
CA GLN A 81 -1.85 30.69 -23.35
C GLN A 81 -3.06 31.57 -23.70
N GLN A 82 -4.28 31.15 -23.36
CA GLN A 82 -5.49 31.94 -23.61
C GLN A 82 -5.53 33.22 -22.76
N ILE A 83 -5.18 33.13 -21.48
CA ILE A 83 -5.10 34.29 -20.57
C ILE A 83 -4.04 35.27 -21.08
N HIS A 84 -2.83 34.78 -21.39
CA HIS A 84 -1.74 35.61 -21.89
C HIS A 84 -2.09 36.32 -23.21
N ARG A 85 -2.71 35.61 -24.16
CA ARG A 85 -3.17 36.21 -25.42
C ARG A 85 -4.27 37.24 -25.22
N SER A 86 -5.20 36.99 -24.29
CA SER A 86 -6.28 37.92 -23.99
C SER A 86 -5.74 39.19 -23.33
N GLY A 87 -4.81 39.06 -22.37
CA GLY A 87 -4.11 40.21 -21.77
C GLY A 87 -3.42 41.10 -22.80
N LYS A 88 -2.68 40.50 -23.74
CA LYS A 88 -2.04 41.25 -24.84
C LYS A 88 -3.00 42.01 -25.75
N LYS A 89 -4.26 41.57 -25.87
CA LYS A 89 -5.28 42.30 -26.66
C LYS A 89 -5.82 43.53 -25.95
N TYR A 90 -5.77 43.60 -24.62
CA TYR A 90 -6.23 44.77 -23.87
C TYR A 90 -5.16 45.86 -23.74
N GLU A 91 -3.89 45.52 -23.99
CA GLU A 91 -2.77 46.48 -23.98
C GLU A 91 -2.46 47.09 -25.36
N ALA A 92 -3.11 46.63 -26.43
CA ALA A 92 -2.97 47.14 -27.80
C ALA A 92 -4.18 47.99 -28.20
#